data_AF-A0A966DNQ7-F1
#
_entry.id   AF-A0A966DNQ7-F1
#
_cell.length_a   1.000
_cell.length_b   1.000
_cell.length_c   1.000
_cell.angle_alpha   90.00
_cell.angle_beta   90.00
_cell.angle_gamma   90.00
#
_symmetry.space_group_name_H-M   'P 1'
#
loop_
_entity.id
_entity.type
_entity.pdbx_description
1 polymer ?
#
loop_
_entity_poly.entity_id
_entity_poly.type
_entity_poly.pdbx_seq_one_letter_code
_entity_poly.pdbx_strand_id
1 'polypeptide(L)'
;MVLGAVFAWSASAAWAWESLTFDLPSGGKESLWRDELARQWQGATEKRVEGGRIDVLTDQYAIEVDFPHKWHEGLGQALHYSNVSGKQGMLAIIAYAQGEANLHGKSRQKLEMIERICLTNAIKMVVLFPNRPEEFNRRPVSKNN
;
A
#
# COMPACT_ATOMS: atom_id res chain seq x y z
N MET A 1 54.73 6.60 2.94
CA MET A 1 53.72 6.04 2.02
C MET A 1 52.56 5.55 2.87
N VAL A 2 51.45 6.28 2.89
CA VAL A 2 50.24 5.89 3.65
C VAL A 2 49.41 4.98 2.75
N LEU A 3 49.16 3.75 3.20
CA LEU A 3 48.23 2.84 2.54
C LEU A 3 46.82 3.44 2.59
N GLY A 4 46.24 3.72 1.42
CA GLY A 4 44.85 4.12 1.29
C GLY A 4 43.93 2.94 1.60
N ALA A 5 43.10 3.07 2.63
CA ALA A 5 42.00 2.16 2.87
C ALA A 5 40.94 2.38 1.78
N VAL A 6 40.78 1.40 0.90
CA VAL A 6 39.66 1.35 -0.05
C VAL A 6 38.44 0.93 0.75
N PHE A 7 37.59 1.90 1.12
CA PHE A 7 36.28 1.59 1.68
C PHE A 7 35.41 1.01 0.56
N ALA A 8 35.28 -0.32 0.54
CA ALA A 8 34.23 -0.99 -0.21
C ALA A 8 32.89 -0.62 0.44
N TRP A 9 32.15 0.30 -0.16
CA TRP A 9 30.76 0.52 0.20
C TRP A 9 29.98 -0.71 -0.24
N SER A 10 29.62 -1.57 0.71
CA SER A 10 28.57 -2.55 0.46
C SER A 10 27.26 -1.78 0.28
N ALA A 11 26.86 -1.57 -0.98
CA ALA A 11 25.50 -1.18 -1.28
C ALA A 11 24.59 -2.35 -0.88
N SER A 12 24.24 -2.40 0.40
CA SER A 12 23.07 -3.13 0.84
C SER A 12 21.92 -2.39 0.19
N ALA A 13 21.40 -2.91 -0.91
CA ALA A 13 20.27 -2.29 -1.57
C ALA A 13 19.13 -2.26 -0.55
N ALA A 14 18.91 -1.13 0.10
CA ALA A 14 17.82 -0.89 1.01
C ALA A 14 16.59 -0.62 0.13
N TRP A 15 16.02 -1.68 -0.44
CA TRP A 15 14.66 -1.63 -0.95
C TRP A 15 13.79 -1.57 0.30
N ALA A 16 13.39 -0.37 0.68
CA ALA A 16 12.36 -0.15 1.67
C ALA A 16 11.18 0.44 0.91
N TRP A 17 10.05 -0.25 0.95
CA TRP A 17 8.78 0.31 0.48
C TRP A 17 8.57 1.67 1.14
N GLU A 18 7.93 2.59 0.41
CA GLU A 18 7.36 3.76 1.06
C GLU A 18 6.24 3.27 1.99
N SER A 19 6.12 3.87 3.18
CA SER A 19 5.05 3.54 4.12
C SER A 19 4.37 4.79 4.68
N LEU A 20 3.07 4.67 4.94
CA LEU A 20 2.27 5.66 5.65
C LEU A 20 1.57 4.96 6.80
N THR A 21 1.41 5.68 7.91
CA THR A 21 0.62 5.19 9.05
C THR A 21 -0.59 6.11 9.23
N PHE A 22 -1.78 5.52 9.33
CA PHE A 22 -3.03 6.25 9.52
C PHE A 22 -3.71 5.85 10.83
N ASP A 23 -4.49 6.77 11.40
CA ASP A 23 -5.34 6.51 12.57
C ASP A 23 -6.61 5.73 12.21
N LEU A 24 -6.42 4.61 11.52
CA LEU A 24 -7.47 3.69 11.06
C LEU A 24 -7.34 2.34 11.79
N PRO A 25 -8.46 1.62 11.99
CA PRO A 25 -8.42 0.30 12.57
C PRO A 25 -7.85 -0.71 11.58
N SER A 26 -7.07 -1.66 12.09
CA SER A 26 -6.72 -2.84 11.29
C SER A 26 -8.00 -3.54 10.81
N GLY A 27 -8.02 -3.98 9.56
CA GLY A 27 -9.20 -4.63 8.95
C GLY A 27 -10.39 -3.71 8.65
N GLY A 28 -10.25 -2.38 8.79
CA GLY A 28 -11.28 -1.41 8.36
C GLY A 28 -11.61 -1.52 6.87
N LYS A 29 -12.81 -1.07 6.45
CA LYS A 29 -13.23 -1.11 5.03
C LYS A 29 -12.22 -0.39 4.14
N GLU A 30 -11.94 -0.97 2.97
CA GLU A 30 -11.03 -0.41 1.96
C GLU A 30 -11.33 1.05 1.60
N SER A 31 -12.61 1.42 1.53
CA SER A 31 -13.03 2.80 1.27
C SER A 31 -12.46 3.80 2.28
N LEU A 32 -12.29 3.42 3.55
CA LEU A 32 -11.68 4.30 4.57
C LEU A 32 -10.21 4.56 4.27
N TRP A 33 -9.48 3.53 3.84
CA TRP A 33 -8.07 3.62 3.49
C TRP A 33 -7.86 4.44 2.23
N ARG A 34 -8.70 4.21 1.21
CA ARG A 34 -8.74 5.02 -0.02
C ARG A 34 -8.98 6.48 0.28
N ASP A 35 -10.03 6.78 1.05
CA ASP A 35 -10.43 8.16 1.33
C ASP A 35 -9.35 8.90 2.13
N GLU A 36 -8.71 8.22 3.09
CA GLU A 36 -7.63 8.80 3.89
C GLU A 36 -6.34 9.00 3.06
N LEU A 37 -5.99 8.05 2.19
CA LEU A 37 -4.87 8.20 1.26
C LEU A 37 -5.12 9.35 0.29
N ALA A 38 -6.31 9.43 -0.30
CA ALA A 38 -6.71 10.51 -1.19
C ALA A 38 -6.64 11.86 -0.49
N ARG A 39 -7.12 11.96 0.76
CA ARG A 39 -7.00 13.16 1.57
C ARG A 39 -5.55 13.55 1.81
N GLN A 40 -4.70 12.59 2.20
CA GLN A 40 -3.29 12.83 2.50
C GLN A 40 -2.50 13.27 1.26
N TRP A 41 -2.81 12.74 0.09
CA TRP A 41 -2.10 13.00 -1.16
C TRP A 41 -2.84 13.93 -2.13
N GLN A 42 -3.90 14.59 -1.65
CA GLN A 42 -4.72 15.52 -2.43
C GLN A 42 -5.23 14.90 -3.75
N GLY A 43 -5.55 13.60 -3.70
CA GLY A 43 -6.02 12.83 -4.84
C GLY A 43 -7.53 12.88 -5.01
N ALA A 44 -8.00 12.69 -6.24
CA ALA A 44 -9.40 12.45 -6.55
C ALA A 44 -9.74 10.97 -6.34
N THR A 45 -10.80 10.68 -5.60
CA THR A 45 -11.25 9.30 -5.39
C THR A 45 -12.09 8.80 -6.56
N GLU A 46 -12.05 7.48 -6.79
CA GLU A 46 -13.06 6.79 -7.59
C GLU A 46 -13.20 7.33 -9.03
N LYS A 47 -12.08 7.70 -9.66
CA LYS A 47 -12.08 8.27 -11.01
C LYS A 47 -12.40 7.19 -12.05
N ARG A 48 -13.55 7.31 -12.72
CA ARG A 48 -13.93 6.43 -13.83
C ARG A 48 -12.96 6.56 -15.01
N VAL A 49 -12.55 5.41 -15.53
CA VAL A 49 -11.74 5.23 -16.73
C VAL A 49 -12.31 4.10 -17.58
N GLU A 50 -11.80 3.90 -18.79
CA GLU A 50 -12.18 2.74 -19.58
C GLU A 50 -11.83 1.45 -18.81
N GLY A 51 -12.78 0.52 -18.73
CA GLY A 51 -12.57 -0.78 -18.08
C GLY A 51 -12.46 -0.76 -16.55
N GLY A 52 -12.70 0.37 -15.86
CA GLY A 52 -12.66 0.38 -14.40
C GLY A 52 -12.76 1.75 -13.74
N ARG A 53 -12.21 1.82 -12.52
CA ARG A 53 -12.23 3.01 -11.68
C ARG A 53 -10.97 3.05 -10.84
N ILE A 54 -10.21 4.13 -10.97
CA ILE A 54 -9.00 4.35 -10.18
C ILE A 54 -9.43 4.76 -8.77
N ASP A 55 -8.96 4.04 -7.75
CA ASP A 55 -9.28 4.33 -6.36
C ASP A 55 -8.82 5.72 -5.93
N VAL A 56 -7.56 6.06 -6.19
CA VAL A 56 -7.00 7.40 -5.96
C VAL A 56 -6.18 7.85 -7.17
N LEU A 57 -6.55 8.98 -7.74
CA LEU A 57 -5.82 9.63 -8.82
C LEU A 57 -5.17 10.92 -8.32
N THR A 58 -3.84 11.01 -8.41
CA THR A 58 -3.09 12.25 -8.14
C THR A 58 -2.52 12.81 -9.44
N ASP A 59 -1.80 13.94 -9.35
CA ASP A 59 -1.09 14.49 -10.50
C ASP A 59 -0.05 13.52 -11.07
N GLN A 60 0.49 12.63 -10.23
CA GLN A 60 1.60 11.74 -10.57
C GLN A 60 1.19 10.26 -10.66
N TYR A 61 0.20 9.84 -9.88
CA TYR A 61 -0.08 8.41 -9.65
C TYR A 61 -1.51 8.03 -9.96
N ALA A 62 -1.68 6.85 -10.56
CA ALA A 62 -2.92 6.09 -10.58
C ALA A 62 -2.80 4.95 -9.58
N ILE A 63 -3.52 5.04 -8.47
CA ILE A 63 -3.29 4.21 -7.29
C ILE A 63 -4.50 3.28 -7.11
N GLU A 64 -4.21 1.99 -6.92
CA GLU A 64 -5.17 1.00 -6.43
C GLU A 64 -4.90 0.71 -4.96
N VAL A 65 -5.95 0.71 -4.12
CA VAL A 65 -5.83 0.55 -2.67
C VAL A 65 -6.41 -0.80 -2.26
N ASP A 66 -5.58 -1.68 -1.73
CA ASP A 66 -5.98 -3.08 -1.64
C ASP A 66 -5.37 -3.83 -0.45
N PHE A 67 -6.02 -4.93 -0.04
CA PHE A 67 -5.47 -5.80 1.00
C PHE A 67 -4.44 -6.79 0.44
N PRO A 68 -3.46 -7.26 1.26
CA PRO A 68 -2.43 -8.18 0.80
C PRO A 68 -2.96 -9.50 0.22
N HIS A 69 -4.19 -9.91 0.52
CA HIS A 69 -4.77 -11.14 -0.05
C HIS A 69 -5.32 -10.93 -1.48
N LYS A 70 -5.54 -9.68 -1.89
CA LYS A 70 -6.05 -9.27 -3.21
C LYS A 70 -4.97 -8.74 -4.16
N TRP A 71 -3.71 -8.73 -3.73
CA TRP A 71 -2.59 -8.08 -4.44
C TRP A 71 -2.43 -8.43 -5.94
N HIS A 72 -2.82 -9.63 -6.39
CA HIS A 72 -2.79 -9.97 -7.81
C HIS A 72 -3.80 -9.15 -8.63
N GLU A 73 -5.01 -8.98 -8.09
CA GLU A 73 -6.06 -8.15 -8.71
C GLU A 73 -5.64 -6.69 -8.68
N GLY A 74 -5.23 -6.18 -7.50
CA GLY A 74 -4.76 -4.81 -7.35
C GLY A 74 -3.55 -4.46 -8.22
N LEU A 75 -2.59 -5.38 -8.40
CA LEU A 75 -1.48 -5.17 -9.34
C LEU A 75 -1.97 -5.07 -10.80
N GLY A 76 -2.89 -5.94 -11.21
CA GLY A 76 -3.48 -5.91 -12.55
C GLY A 76 -4.23 -4.59 -12.81
N GLN A 77 -4.96 -4.11 -11.81
CA GLN A 77 -5.63 -2.82 -11.83
C GLN A 77 -4.63 -1.66 -11.90
N ALA A 78 -3.59 -1.64 -11.06
CA ALA A 78 -2.55 -0.61 -11.09
C ALA A 78 -1.84 -0.54 -12.46
N LEU A 79 -1.58 -1.68 -13.09
CA LEU A 79 -1.05 -1.76 -14.46
C LEU A 79 -2.01 -1.17 -15.49
N HIS A 80 -3.27 -1.61 -15.47
CA HIS A 80 -4.30 -1.10 -16.38
C HIS A 80 -4.48 0.42 -16.23
N TYR A 81 -4.62 0.89 -14.99
CA TYR A 81 -4.84 2.28 -14.66
C TYR A 81 -3.64 3.18 -15.00
N SER A 82 -2.42 2.69 -14.82
CA SER A 82 -1.21 3.34 -15.33
C SER A 82 -1.33 3.62 -16.84
N ASN A 83 -1.68 2.58 -17.61
CA ASN A 83 -1.80 2.67 -19.06
C ASN A 83 -2.89 3.63 -19.53
N VAL A 84 -4.11 3.54 -18.99
CA VAL A 84 -5.25 4.36 -19.48
C VAL A 84 -5.21 5.80 -18.99
N SER A 85 -4.53 6.09 -17.88
CA SER A 85 -4.43 7.46 -17.34
C SER A 85 -3.17 8.21 -17.77
N GLY A 86 -2.14 7.49 -18.23
CA GLY A 86 -0.80 8.03 -18.46
C GLY A 86 -0.06 8.46 -17.19
N LYS A 87 -0.57 8.09 -16.01
CA LYS A 87 0.06 8.32 -14.71
C LYS A 87 0.89 7.12 -14.30
N GLN A 88 1.83 7.30 -13.37
CA GLN A 88 2.60 6.19 -12.85
C GLN A 88 1.69 5.28 -12.00
N GLY A 89 1.60 4.01 -12.36
CA GLY A 89 0.83 3.03 -11.58
C GLY A 89 1.43 2.78 -10.19
N MET A 90 0.55 2.68 -9.20
CA MET A 90 0.93 2.38 -7.82
C MET A 90 -0.06 1.42 -7.17
N LEU A 91 0.46 0.47 -6.40
CA LEU A 91 -0.30 -0.41 -5.53
C LEU A 91 -0.11 0.01 -4.07
N ALA A 92 -1.18 0.46 -3.42
CA ALA A 92 -1.20 0.77 -2.00
C ALA A 92 -1.71 -0.43 -1.21
N ILE A 93 -0.83 -1.10 -0.46
CA ILE A 93 -1.16 -2.31 0.30
C ILE A 93 -1.51 -1.97 1.75
N ILE A 94 -2.71 -2.32 2.19
CA ILE A 94 -3.19 -2.17 3.57
C ILE A 94 -2.59 -3.27 4.47
N ALA A 95 -1.65 -2.92 5.34
CA ALA A 95 -1.07 -3.87 6.28
C ALA A 95 -2.06 -4.22 7.41
N TYR A 96 -2.06 -5.50 7.82
CA TYR A 96 -2.79 -5.92 9.02
C TYR A 96 -2.03 -5.63 10.33
N ALA A 97 -0.70 -5.53 10.25
CA ALA A 97 0.15 -5.23 11.40
C ALA A 97 -0.04 -3.76 11.81
N GLN A 98 -0.22 -3.51 13.11
CA GLN A 98 -0.35 -2.15 13.63
C GLN A 98 1.00 -1.43 13.58
N GLY A 99 1.24 -0.58 12.58
CA GLY A 99 2.53 0.06 12.38
C GLY A 99 3.64 -0.87 11.88
N GLU A 100 4.63 -0.28 11.22
CA GLU A 100 5.73 -1.02 10.60
C GLU A 100 6.60 -1.77 11.61
N ALA A 101 6.77 -1.23 12.82
CA ALA A 101 7.53 -1.89 13.90
C ALA A 101 6.97 -3.26 14.28
N ASN A 102 5.67 -3.49 14.06
CA ASN A 102 5.00 -4.75 14.33
C ASN A 102 4.93 -5.67 13.10
N LEU A 103 5.53 -5.30 11.97
CA LEU A 103 5.57 -6.12 10.76
C LEU A 103 6.72 -7.14 10.81
N HIS A 104 6.39 -8.41 10.95
CA HIS A 104 7.36 -9.50 11.03
C HIS A 104 6.87 -10.80 10.38
N GLY A 105 7.77 -11.78 10.31
CA GLY A 105 7.47 -13.13 9.85
C GLY A 105 6.86 -13.20 8.45
N LYS A 106 5.83 -14.03 8.28
CA LYS A 106 5.18 -14.28 6.99
C LYS A 106 4.55 -13.02 6.40
N SER A 107 4.04 -12.12 7.23
CA SER A 107 3.45 -10.85 6.76
C SER A 107 4.50 -9.97 6.10
N ARG A 108 5.70 -9.86 6.71
CA ARG A 108 6.81 -9.11 6.13
C ARG A 108 7.29 -9.73 4.81
N GLN A 109 7.56 -11.03 4.82
CA GLN A 109 8.00 -11.77 3.63
C GLN A 109 7.03 -11.62 2.46
N LYS A 110 5.72 -11.59 2.75
CA LYS A 110 4.69 -11.37 1.75
C LYS A 110 4.76 -9.98 1.13
N LEU A 111 4.96 -8.93 1.92
CA LEU A 111 5.11 -7.56 1.41
C LEU A 111 6.40 -7.41 0.59
N GLU A 112 7.52 -7.99 1.05
CA GLU A 112 8.79 -8.02 0.30
C GLU A 112 8.65 -8.76 -1.04
N MET A 113 7.84 -9.81 -1.09
CA MET A 113 7.51 -10.49 -2.34
C MET A 113 6.67 -9.61 -3.27
N ILE A 114 5.61 -8.96 -2.75
CA ILE A 114 4.74 -8.09 -3.55
C ILE A 114 5.54 -6.91 -4.11
N GLU A 115 6.40 -6.27 -3.29
CA GLU A 115 7.24 -5.15 -3.72
C GLU A 115 8.10 -5.52 -4.92
N ARG A 116 8.81 -6.64 -4.83
CA ARG A 116 9.67 -7.16 -5.91
C ARG A 116 8.91 -7.35 -7.22
N ILE A 117 7.68 -7.88 -7.14
CA ILE A 117 6.84 -8.07 -8.33
C ILE A 117 6.35 -6.73 -8.87
N CYS A 118 5.94 -5.79 -8.01
CA CYS A 118 5.56 -4.44 -8.43
C CYS A 118 6.71 -3.76 -9.19
N LEU A 119 7.92 -3.79 -8.63
CA LEU A 119 9.13 -3.22 -9.24
C LEU A 119 9.46 -3.81 -10.59
N THR A 120 9.36 -5.14 -10.72
CA THR A 120 9.58 -5.85 -12.00
C THR A 120 8.56 -5.42 -13.08
N ASN A 121 7.38 -4.97 -12.67
CA ASN A 121 6.31 -4.51 -13.56
C ASN A 121 6.23 -2.98 -13.66
N ALA A 122 7.25 -2.26 -13.20
CA ALA A 122 7.29 -0.79 -13.17
C ALA A 122 6.09 -0.14 -12.42
N ILE A 123 5.56 -0.84 -11.42
CA ILE A 123 4.53 -0.35 -10.50
C ILE A 123 5.19 0.02 -9.18
N LYS A 124 4.88 1.21 -8.65
CA LYS A 124 5.32 1.57 -7.30
C LYS A 124 4.48 0.86 -6.26
N MET A 125 5.05 0.57 -5.10
CA MET A 125 4.31 0.07 -3.94
C MET A 125 4.42 1.05 -2.77
N VAL A 126 3.30 1.28 -2.08
CA VAL A 126 3.27 1.94 -0.77
C VAL A 126 2.54 1.05 0.22
N VAL A 127 3.01 0.96 1.46
CA VAL A 127 2.34 0.19 2.52
C VAL A 127 1.60 1.13 3.46
N LEU A 128 0.32 0.87 3.70
CA LEU A 128 -0.54 1.63 4.60
C LEU A 128 -0.70 0.86 5.92
N PHE A 129 -0.18 1.40 7.01
CA PHE A 129 -0.25 0.78 8.33
C PHE A 129 -1.36 1.39 9.20
N PRO A 130 -2.14 0.56 9.91
CA PRO A 130 -3.09 1.03 10.93
C PRO A 130 -2.37 1.43 12.21
N ASN A 131 -2.89 2.45 12.88
CA ASN A 131 -2.48 2.82 14.23
C ASN A 131 -3.51 2.39 15.30
N ARG A 132 -4.71 1.94 14.91
CA ARG A 132 -5.72 1.41 15.84
C ARG A 132 -5.83 -0.11 15.76
N PRO A 133 -6.14 -0.79 16.88
CA PRO A 133 -6.42 -2.21 16.86
C PRO A 133 -7.63 -2.53 15.98
N GLU A 134 -7.79 -3.81 15.63
CA GLU A 134 -8.94 -4.27 14.85
C GLU A 134 -10.26 -3.93 15.57
N GLU A 135 -11.14 -3.20 14.90
CA GLU A 135 -12.49 -2.98 15.39
C GLU A 135 -13.29 -4.26 15.20
N PHE A 136 -13.24 -5.16 16.18
CA PHE A 136 -14.17 -6.27 16.26
C PHE A 136 -15.59 -5.69 16.23
N ASN A 137 -16.32 -6.00 15.17
CA ASN A 137 -17.71 -5.60 14.98
C ASN A 137 -18.54 -6.21 16.10
N ARG A 138 -18.61 -5.54 17.26
CA ARG A 138 -19.54 -5.87 18.34
C ARG A 138 -20.92 -5.62 17.78
N ARG A 139 -21.56 -6.66 17.23
CA ARG A 139 -23.01 -6.64 17.04
C ARG A 139 -23.61 -6.22 18.38
N PRO A 140 -24.48 -5.21 18.44
CA PRO A 140 -25.14 -4.87 19.69
C PRO A 140 -25.82 -6.14 20.19
N VAL A 141 -25.46 -6.57 21.41
CA VAL A 141 -26.17 -7.66 22.09
C VAL A 141 -27.63 -7.23 22.13
N SER A 142 -28.51 -8.00 21.49
CA SER A 142 -29.95 -7.73 21.60
C SER A 142 -30.28 -7.78 23.08
N LYS A 143 -30.74 -6.65 23.62
CA LYS A 143 -31.40 -6.68 24.93
C LYS A 143 -32.68 -7.47 24.70
N ASN A 144 -32.68 -8.74 25.06
CA ASN A 144 -33.90 -9.52 25.15
C ASN A 144 -34.71 -8.95 26.32
N ASN A 145 -35.90 -8.45 26.00
CA ASN A 145 -36.98 -8.18 26.94
C ASN A 145 -37.43 -9.48 27.62
#